data_AF-A0A443QHT4-F1
#
_entry.id   AF-A0A443QHT4-F1
#
_cell.length_a   1.000
_cell.length_b   1.000
_cell.length_c   1.000
_cell.angle_alpha   90.00
_cell.angle_beta   90.00
_cell.angle_gamma   90.00
#
_symmetry.space_group_name_H-M   'P 1'
#
loop_
_entity.id
_entity.type
_entity.pdbx_description
1 polymer ?
#
loop_
_entity_poly.entity_id
_entity_poly.type
_entity_poly.pdbx_seq_one_letter_code
_entity_poly.pdbx_strand_id
1 'polypeptide(L)'
;MNDANFMIKYDTLCLKRFLAKEPQCQWCPNPDCDFAVIADPSCIDCPEIKCETCNTTFDYKPHGVMNENLNYDFFSKLAKPCPVCKTPIIKADDGSCNQITCTNFAGCV
;
A
#
# COMPACT_ATOMS: atom_id res chain seq x y z
N MET A 1 33.12 -11.56 -4.76
CA MET A 1 31.75 -11.01 -4.62
C MET A 1 31.56 -10.06 -5.80
N ASN A 2 30.52 -10.25 -6.62
CA ASN A 2 30.33 -9.50 -7.87
C ASN A 2 29.59 -8.20 -7.58
N ASP A 3 30.28 -7.05 -7.63
CA ASP A 3 29.70 -5.73 -7.37
C ASP A 3 28.51 -5.40 -8.27
N ALA A 4 28.53 -5.90 -9.52
CA ALA A 4 27.43 -5.77 -10.46
C ALA A 4 26.12 -6.40 -9.95
N ASN A 5 26.19 -7.53 -9.22
CA ASN A 5 24.99 -8.19 -8.70
C ASN A 5 24.32 -7.40 -7.56
N PHE A 6 25.09 -6.62 -6.81
CA PHE A 6 24.54 -5.77 -5.76
C PHE A 6 23.81 -4.56 -6.36
N MET A 7 24.36 -3.97 -7.41
CA MET A 7 23.73 -2.84 -8.10
C MET A 7 22.40 -3.24 -8.74
N ILE A 8 22.34 -4.38 -9.41
CA ILE A 8 21.09 -4.90 -10.01
C ILE A 8 20.01 -5.11 -8.92
N LYS A 9 20.38 -5.72 -7.79
CA LYS A 9 19.44 -5.91 -6.68
C LYS A 9 18.98 -4.58 -6.07
N TYR A 10 19.89 -3.63 -5.92
CA TYR A 10 19.57 -2.30 -5.43
C TYR A 10 18.54 -1.62 -6.33
N ASP A 11 18.76 -1.63 -7.65
CA ASP A 11 17.84 -1.03 -8.62
C ASP A 11 16.45 -1.68 -8.56
N THR A 12 16.38 -3.02 -8.52
CA THR A 12 15.10 -3.75 -8.38
C THR A 12 14.37 -3.37 -7.10
N LEU A 13 15.08 -3.30 -5.95
CA LEU A 13 14.47 -2.93 -4.67
C LEU A 13 14.01 -1.47 -4.64
N CYS A 14 14.76 -0.56 -5.26
CA CYS A 14 14.37 0.83 -5.41
C CYS A 14 13.12 1.00 -6.27
N LEU A 15 13.04 0.32 -7.41
CA LEU A 15 11.86 0.31 -8.28
C LEU A 15 10.64 -0.28 -7.56
N LYS A 16 10.80 -1.41 -6.84
CA LYS A 16 9.75 -1.99 -6.00
C LYS A 16 9.21 -1.01 -4.98
N ARG A 17 10.10 -0.31 -4.26
CA ARG A 17 9.71 0.68 -3.25
C ARG A 17 9.04 1.91 -3.85
N PHE A 18 9.47 2.36 -5.03
CA PHE A 18 8.87 3.49 -5.71
C PHE A 18 7.44 3.15 -6.17
N LEU A 19 7.29 2.03 -6.88
CA LEU A 19 6.00 1.60 -7.44
C LEU A 19 5.02 1.10 -6.37
N ALA A 20 5.48 0.66 -5.20
CA ALA A 20 4.60 0.35 -4.07
C ALA A 20 3.79 1.57 -3.57
N LYS A 21 4.18 2.79 -3.96
CA LYS A 21 3.40 4.02 -3.68
C LYS A 21 2.29 4.27 -4.68
N GLU A 22 2.37 3.66 -5.86
CA GLU A 22 1.36 3.82 -6.90
C GLU A 22 0.17 2.89 -6.61
N PRO A 23 -1.03 3.43 -6.32
CA PRO A 23 -2.18 2.61 -5.89
C PRO A 23 -2.65 1.63 -6.98
N GLN A 24 -2.36 1.96 -8.24
CA GLN A 24 -2.71 1.15 -9.40
C GLN A 24 -1.67 0.08 -9.74
N CYS A 25 -0.50 0.14 -9.12
CA CYS A 25 0.56 -0.81 -9.35
C CYS A 25 0.34 -2.05 -8.48
N GLN A 26 0.35 -3.22 -9.11
CA GLN A 26 0.30 -4.50 -8.44
C GLN A 26 1.47 -5.37 -8.88
N TRP A 27 2.28 -5.74 -7.90
CA TRP A 27 3.35 -6.71 -8.07
C TRP A 27 2.79 -8.12 -8.15
N CYS A 28 3.45 -8.97 -8.93
CA CYS A 28 3.18 -10.40 -8.94
C CYS A 28 3.29 -10.97 -7.52
N PRO A 29 2.36 -11.81 -7.05
CA PRO A 29 2.41 -12.37 -5.69
C PRO A 29 3.53 -13.41 -5.47
N ASN A 30 4.20 -13.84 -6.54
CA ASN A 30 5.33 -14.76 -6.44
C ASN A 30 6.57 -14.01 -5.91
N PRO A 31 7.13 -14.40 -4.75
CA PRO A 31 8.24 -13.68 -4.09
C PRO A 31 9.52 -13.63 -4.93
N ASP A 32 9.71 -14.62 -5.82
CA ASP A 32 10.87 -14.70 -6.71
C ASP A 32 10.60 -14.05 -8.08
N CYS A 33 9.50 -13.30 -8.21
CA CYS A 33 9.13 -12.61 -9.44
C CYS A 33 9.21 -11.09 -9.29
N ASP A 34 9.70 -10.43 -10.35
CA ASP A 34 9.85 -8.98 -10.45
C ASP A 34 8.89 -8.37 -11.49
N PHE A 35 7.83 -9.08 -11.85
CA PHE A 35 6.79 -8.59 -12.76
C PHE A 35 5.76 -7.74 -12.00
N ALA A 36 5.37 -6.61 -12.58
CA ALA A 36 4.31 -5.76 -12.06
C ALA A 36 3.43 -5.24 -13.19
N VAL A 37 2.15 -5.03 -12.89
CA VAL A 37 1.18 -4.40 -13.79
C VAL A 37 0.74 -3.09 -13.17
N ILE A 38 0.59 -2.06 -14.01
CA ILE A 38 -0.07 -0.81 -13.66
C ILE A 38 -1.37 -0.79 -14.47
N ALA A 39 -2.50 -0.91 -13.78
CA ALA A 39 -3.79 -0.95 -14.45
C ALA A 39 -4.37 0.47 -14.64
N ASP A 40 -5.26 0.62 -15.61
CA ASP A 40 -5.99 1.87 -15.84
C ASP A 40 -7.01 2.11 -14.71
N PRO A 41 -7.05 3.31 -14.09
CA PRO A 41 -7.99 3.66 -13.02
C PRO A 41 -9.47 3.52 -13.40
N SER A 42 -9.79 3.63 -14.68
CA SER A 42 -11.16 3.58 -15.18
C SER A 42 -11.69 2.15 -15.33
N CYS A 43 -10.85 1.14 -15.09
CA CYS A 43 -11.24 -0.26 -15.19
C CYS A 43 -12.02 -0.70 -13.94
N ILE A 44 -13.33 -0.84 -14.09
CA ILE A 44 -14.27 -1.24 -13.01
C ILE A 44 -14.32 -2.78 -12.88
N ASP A 45 -14.10 -3.50 -13.98
CA ASP A 45 -14.02 -4.96 -14.05
C ASP A 45 -12.65 -5.34 -14.63
N CYS A 46 -11.63 -5.36 -13.77
CA CYS A 46 -10.30 -5.76 -14.21
C CYS A 46 -10.26 -7.28 -14.49
N PRO A 47 -9.87 -7.70 -15.70
CA PRO A 47 -9.77 -9.11 -16.05
C PRO A 47 -8.67 -9.82 -15.25
N GLU A 48 -8.77 -11.15 -15.12
CA GLU A 48 -7.73 -12.01 -14.53
C GLU A 48 -6.36 -11.67 -15.15
N ILE A 49 -5.41 -11.23 -14.32
CA ILE A 49 -4.08 -10.83 -14.75
C ILE A 49 -3.20 -12.07 -14.75
N LYS A 50 -2.51 -12.34 -15.88
CA LYS A 50 -1.53 -13.41 -15.98
C LYS A 50 -0.12 -12.82 -16.02
N CYS A 51 0.73 -13.22 -15.07
CA CYS A 51 2.15 -12.86 -15.09
C CYS A 51 2.86 -13.49 -16.29
N GLU A 52 3.54 -12.68 -17.10
CA GLU A 52 4.28 -13.16 -18.28
C GLU A 52 5.57 -13.90 -17.93
N THR A 53 6.12 -13.66 -16.72
CA THR A 53 7.39 -14.26 -16.29
C THR A 53 7.19 -15.61 -15.62
N CYS A 54 6.28 -15.71 -14.66
CA CYS A 54 6.09 -16.93 -13.86
C CYS A 54 4.74 -17.62 -14.07
N ASN A 55 3.91 -17.14 -15.00
CA ASN A 55 2.58 -17.67 -15.32
C ASN A 55 1.58 -17.71 -14.16
N THR A 56 1.89 -17.08 -13.01
CA THR A 56 0.93 -16.92 -11.93
C THR A 56 -0.21 -16.02 -12.37
N THR A 57 -1.45 -16.51 -12.28
CA THR A 57 -2.67 -15.73 -12.44
C THR A 57 -3.11 -15.13 -11.11
N PHE A 58 -3.55 -13.88 -11.14
CA PHE A 58 -4.04 -13.17 -9.97
C PHE A 58 -5.06 -12.10 -10.35
N ASP A 59 -5.98 -11.82 -9.43
CA ASP A 59 -6.95 -10.75 -9.59
C ASP A 59 -6.30 -9.39 -9.36
N TYR A 60 -6.76 -8.38 -10.09
CA TYR A 60 -6.40 -7.00 -9.80
C TYR A 60 -7.05 -6.54 -8.50
N LYS A 61 -6.22 -6.08 -7.57
CA LYS A 61 -6.56 -5.55 -6.25
C LYS A 61 -5.77 -4.27 -6.07
N PRO A 62 -6.35 -3.11 -6.43
CA PRO A 62 -5.65 -1.86 -6.25
C PRO A 62 -5.40 -1.62 -4.76
N HIS A 63 -4.18 -1.20 -4.43
CA HIS A 63 -3.84 -0.79 -3.07
C HIS A 63 -4.24 0.67 -2.88
N GLY A 64 -4.87 1.01 -1.76
CA GLY A 64 -5.21 2.41 -1.47
C GLY A 64 -6.35 2.99 -2.33
N VAL A 65 -7.04 2.18 -3.14
CA VAL A 65 -8.33 2.57 -3.72
C VAL A 65 -9.38 2.53 -2.61
N MET A 66 -9.95 3.70 -2.35
CA MET A 66 -11.01 3.92 -1.38
C MET A 66 -12.31 3.30 -1.92
N ASN A 67 -12.46 1.98 -1.86
CA ASN A 67 -13.79 1.39 -1.90
C ASN A 67 -14.34 1.30 -0.46
N GLU A 68 -15.66 1.41 -0.33
CA GLU A 68 -16.38 1.47 0.95
C GLU A 68 -16.15 0.24 1.86
N ASN A 69 -15.68 -0.88 1.30
CA ASN A 69 -15.47 -2.14 2.03
C ASN A 69 -14.00 -2.43 2.42
N LEU A 70 -13.00 -1.91 1.69
CA LEU A 70 -11.56 -2.04 2.04
C LEU A 70 -11.11 -0.98 3.05
N ASN A 71 -11.88 0.09 3.21
CA ASN A 71 -11.62 1.14 4.19
C ASN A 71 -11.70 0.60 5.63
N TYR A 72 -12.70 -0.24 5.95
CA TYR A 72 -12.93 -0.66 7.34
C TYR A 72 -11.80 -1.51 7.95
N ASP A 73 -11.29 -2.52 7.24
CA ASP A 73 -10.25 -3.41 7.77
C ASP A 73 -8.89 -2.68 7.89
N PHE A 74 -8.58 -1.79 6.94
CA PHE A 74 -7.35 -1.01 6.99
C PHE A 74 -7.40 0.08 8.09
N PHE A 75 -8.50 0.84 8.16
CA PHE A 75 -8.65 1.89 9.18
C PHE A 75 -8.74 1.30 10.59
N SER A 76 -9.42 0.16 10.79
CA SER A 76 -9.54 -0.46 12.11
C SER A 76 -8.22 -0.98 12.69
N LYS A 77 -7.29 -1.42 11.83
CA LYS A 77 -5.96 -1.90 12.26
C LYS A 77 -4.99 -0.77 12.57
N LEU A 78 -5.12 0.37 11.90
CA LEU A 78 -4.18 1.49 12.02
C LEU A 78 -4.66 2.57 12.99
N ALA A 79 -5.96 2.76 13.14
CA ALA A 79 -6.53 3.79 13.99
C ALA A 79 -6.57 3.38 15.46
N LYS A 80 -6.22 4.32 16.35
CA LYS A 80 -6.41 4.20 17.80
C LYS A 80 -7.46 5.21 18.28
N PRO A 81 -8.32 4.87 19.26
CA PRO A 81 -9.32 5.79 19.75
C PRO A 81 -8.67 6.91 20.58
N CYS A 82 -9.13 8.15 20.41
CA CYS A 82 -8.82 9.23 21.34
C CYS A 82 -9.22 8.84 22.77
N PRO A 83 -8.37 9.03 23.79
CA PRO A 83 -8.73 8.67 25.16
C PRO A 83 -9.96 9.43 25.67
N VAL A 84 -10.18 10.67 25.21
CA VAL A 84 -11.27 11.56 25.64
C VAL A 84 -12.55 11.31 24.83
N CYS A 85 -12.56 11.63 23.53
CA CYS A 85 -13.78 11.61 22.72
C CYS A 85 -14.00 10.34 21.91
N LYS A 86 -13.08 9.38 21.96
CA LYS A 86 -13.10 8.11 21.19
C LYS A 86 -13.09 8.28 19.67
N THR A 87 -12.98 9.50 19.14
CA THR A 87 -12.75 9.74 17.70
C THR A 87 -11.52 8.95 17.25
N PRO A 88 -11.59 8.19 16.15
CA PRO A 88 -10.46 7.42 15.65
C PRO A 88 -9.35 8.34 15.15
N ILE A 89 -8.12 8.05 15.56
CA ILE A 89 -6.92 8.80 15.22
C ILE A 89 -5.95 7.87 14.49
N ILE A 90 -5.52 8.26 13.29
CA ILE A 90 -4.46 7.59 12.55
C ILE A 90 -3.17 8.37 12.77
N LYS A 91 -2.09 7.66 13.12
CA LYS A 91 -0.75 8.25 13.13
C LYS A 91 -0.19 8.20 11.70
N ALA A 92 0.37 9.30 11.21
CA ALA A 92 1.14 9.28 9.98
C ALA A 92 2.43 8.46 10.16
N ASP A 93 2.77 7.62 9.19
CA ASP A 93 3.99 6.80 9.19
C ASP A 93 5.23 7.57 8.65
N ASP A 94 5.28 8.87 8.89
CA ASP A 94 6.32 9.79 8.42
C ASP A 94 7.52 9.90 9.39
N GLY A 95 7.58 9.05 10.41
CA GLY A 95 8.61 9.11 11.46
C GLY A 95 8.42 10.24 12.47
N SER A 96 7.27 10.91 12.48
CA SER A 96 6.93 11.95 13.44
C SER A 96 6.77 11.43 14.88
N CYS A 97 6.79 12.37 15.81
CA CYS A 97 6.64 12.13 17.25
C CYS A 97 5.36 11.35 17.60
N ASN A 98 5.39 10.60 18.71
CA ASN A 98 4.22 9.88 19.23
C ASN A 98 3.23 10.79 19.98
N GLN A 99 3.55 12.08 20.14
CA GLN A 99 2.64 13.07 20.68
C GLN A 99 1.61 13.44 19.62
N ILE A 100 0.35 13.06 19.86
CA ILE A 100 -0.74 13.29 18.92
C ILE A 100 -1.76 14.24 19.56
N THR A 101 -2.18 15.27 18.82
CA THR A 101 -3.25 16.20 19.21
C THR A 101 -4.54 15.81 18.50
N CYS A 102 -5.62 15.64 19.25
CA CYS A 102 -6.93 15.32 18.67
C CYS A 102 -7.47 16.53 17.90
N THR A 103 -7.86 16.33 16.65
CA THR A 103 -8.41 17.39 15.77
C THR A 103 -9.94 17.51 15.83
N ASN A 104 -10.61 16.76 16.73
CA ASN A 104 -12.06 16.83 16.85
C ASN A 104 -12.47 18.26 17.28
N PHE A 105 -13.40 18.83 16.52
CA PHE A 105 -13.84 20.24 16.62
C PHE A 105 -14.42 20.59 18.00
N ALA A 106 -14.80 19.59 18.78
CA ALA A 106 -15.29 19.74 20.16
C ALA A 106 -14.20 20.10 21.19
N GLY A 107 -12.92 20.29 20.79
CA GLY A 107 -11.87 20.79 21.68
C GLY A 107 -11.49 19.78 22.77
N CYS A 108 -10.97 18.63 22.36
CA CYS A 108 -10.47 17.63 23.31
C CYS A 108 -9.11 18.06 23.88
N VAL A 109 -9.15 18.74 25.03
CA VAL A 109 -7.99 19.05 25.89
C VAL A 109 -8.01 18.15 27.11
#